data_AF-A0A948FZU6-F1
#
_entry.id   AF-A0A948FZU6-F1
#
_cell.length_a   1.000
_cell.length_b   1.000
_cell.length_c   1.000
_cell.angle_alpha   90.00
_cell.angle_beta   90.00
_cell.angle_gamma   90.00
#
_symmetry.space_group_name_H-M   'P 1'
#
loop_
_entity.id
_entity.type
_entity.pdbx_description
1 polymer ?
#
loop_
_entity_poly.entity_id
_entity_poly.type
_entity_poly.pdbx_seq_one_letter_code
_entity_poly.pdbx_strand_id
1 'polypeptide(L)'
;KEKNMKKNFILILIFSSVVFVLTFVVYFLPNSINSWRWQKAVEAAGGFPYQIGLTKVVIIPCVFTPPPVGPVCVGGLPLCGTLDPARCVLYSQVSGLPAGGNGNMALFLKTAIAKAGLTPGGQLIAGGMSPVLMDSGVLASAGGCSGCLGKANFKDKVFDWLDKYIIAGFK
;
A
#
# COMPACT_ATOMS: atom_id res chain seq x y z
N LYS A 1 60.21 1.55 -0.79
CA LYS A 1 59.17 0.57 -1.23
C LYS A 1 58.12 0.29 -0.15
N GLU A 2 58.51 0.08 1.11
CA GLU A 2 57.60 -0.29 2.21
C GLU A 2 56.53 0.78 2.56
N LYS A 3 56.89 2.07 2.52
CA LYS A 3 55.94 3.18 2.75
C LYS A 3 54.79 3.24 1.73
N ASN A 4 55.04 2.87 0.47
CA ASN A 4 54.01 2.87 -0.58
C ASN A 4 53.05 1.67 -0.45
N MET A 5 53.53 0.52 0.04
CA MET A 5 52.65 -0.62 0.32
C MET A 5 51.66 -0.34 1.45
N LYS A 6 52.09 0.30 2.54
CA LYS A 6 51.21 0.67 3.65
C LYS A 6 50.11 1.66 3.22
N LYS A 7 50.45 2.62 2.34
CA LYS A 7 49.48 3.60 1.81
C LYS A 7 48.43 2.97 0.91
N ASN A 8 48.83 2.04 0.04
CA ASN A 8 47.90 1.30 -0.83
C ASN A 8 46.99 0.36 -0.03
N PHE A 9 47.50 -0.28 1.02
CA PHE A 9 46.70 -1.15 1.88
C PHE A 9 45.60 -0.40 2.64
N ILE A 10 45.90 0.79 3.15
CA ILE A 10 44.92 1.67 3.81
C ILE A 10 43.83 2.11 2.80
N LEU A 11 44.22 2.45 1.58
CA LEU A 11 43.29 2.88 0.51
C LEU A 11 42.32 1.75 0.12
N ILE A 12 42.80 0.50 0.03
CA ILE A 12 41.97 -0.67 -0.27
C ILE A 12 40.97 -0.94 0.85
N LEU A 13 41.39 -0.82 2.12
CA LEU A 13 40.49 -0.99 3.28
C LEU A 13 39.37 0.07 3.32
N ILE A 14 39.71 1.32 3.02
CA ILE A 14 38.70 2.40 2.95
C ILE A 14 37.75 2.16 1.78
N PHE A 15 38.25 1.76 0.61
CA PHE A 15 37.39 1.50 -0.54
C PHE A 15 36.47 0.29 -0.28
N SER A 16 36.99 -0.78 0.32
CA SER A 16 36.21 -1.95 0.72
C SER A 16 35.13 -1.62 1.75
N SER A 17 35.42 -0.76 2.73
CA SER A 17 34.42 -0.39 3.75
C SER A 17 33.31 0.49 3.16
N VAL A 18 33.66 1.42 2.26
CA VAL A 18 32.66 2.26 1.56
C VAL A 18 31.74 1.41 0.68
N VAL A 19 32.30 0.45 -0.08
CA VAL A 19 31.51 -0.48 -0.90
C VAL A 19 30.60 -1.35 -0.03
N PHE A 20 31.09 -1.83 1.11
CA PHE A 20 30.31 -2.63 2.05
C PHE A 20 29.15 -1.84 2.68
N VAL A 21 29.40 -0.59 3.07
CA VAL A 21 28.34 0.30 3.59
C VAL A 21 27.30 0.59 2.50
N LEU A 22 27.73 0.84 1.27
CA LEU A 22 26.82 1.06 0.13
C LEU A 22 25.96 -0.17 -0.17
N THR A 23 26.53 -1.37 -0.22
CA THR A 23 25.74 -2.58 -0.45
C THR A 23 24.79 -2.86 0.71
N PHE A 24 25.21 -2.65 1.96
CA PHE A 24 24.34 -2.83 3.13
C PHE A 24 23.13 -1.88 3.12
N VAL A 25 23.37 -0.59 2.81
CA VAL A 25 22.33 0.43 2.73
C VAL A 25 21.36 0.19 1.56
N VAL A 26 21.86 -0.25 0.41
CA VAL A 26 21.03 -0.46 -0.79
C VAL A 26 20.24 -1.77 -0.74
N TYR A 27 20.80 -2.85 -0.19
CA TYR A 27 20.15 -4.17 -0.21
C TYR A 27 19.41 -4.53 1.08
N PHE A 28 19.98 -4.23 2.25
CA PHE A 28 19.48 -4.76 3.52
C PHE A 28 18.50 -3.82 4.24
N LEU A 29 18.81 -2.52 4.21
CA LEU A 29 17.96 -1.49 4.81
C LEU A 29 16.53 -1.48 4.27
N PRO A 30 16.29 -1.44 2.94
CA PRO A 30 14.94 -1.26 2.43
C PRO A 30 14.03 -2.47 2.67
N ASN A 31 14.54 -3.70 2.57
CA ASN A 31 13.74 -4.89 2.87
C ASN A 31 13.33 -4.96 4.36
N SER A 32 14.22 -4.52 5.26
CA SER A 32 13.95 -4.53 6.72
C SER A 32 12.98 -3.42 7.14
N ILE A 33 13.09 -2.23 6.54
CA ILE A 33 12.17 -1.12 6.80
C ILE A 33 10.77 -1.45 6.28
N ASN A 34 10.69 -2.03 5.08
CA ASN A 34 9.45 -2.44 4.45
C ASN A 34 8.69 -3.50 5.26
N SER A 35 9.39 -4.53 5.75
CA SER A 35 8.77 -5.57 6.57
C SER A 35 8.27 -5.01 7.91
N TRP A 36 9.05 -4.12 8.55
CA TRP A 36 8.64 -3.45 9.77
C TRP A 36 7.41 -2.54 9.57
N ARG A 37 7.39 -1.74 8.49
CA ARG A 37 6.24 -0.92 8.09
C ARG A 37 5.01 -1.80 7.89
N TRP A 38 5.13 -2.91 7.15
CA TRP A 38 4.04 -3.86 6.93
C TRP A 38 3.51 -4.45 8.24
N GLN A 39 4.39 -4.84 9.16
CA GLN A 39 4.00 -5.31 10.50
C GLN A 39 3.23 -4.24 11.29
N LYS A 40 3.65 -2.97 11.21
CA LYS A 40 2.93 -1.86 11.84
C LYS A 40 1.55 -1.63 11.24
N ALA A 41 1.39 -1.81 9.93
CA ALA A 41 0.07 -1.77 9.29
C ALA A 41 -0.84 -2.93 9.72
N VAL A 42 -0.28 -4.14 9.85
CA VAL A 42 -1.00 -5.31 10.38
C VAL A 42 -1.46 -5.07 11.80
N GLU A 43 -0.58 -4.57 12.67
CA GLU A 43 -0.89 -4.26 14.07
C GLU A 43 -1.97 -3.17 14.16
N ALA A 44 -1.87 -2.12 13.34
CA ALA A 44 -2.86 -1.05 13.32
C ALA A 44 -4.22 -1.52 12.78
N ALA A 45 -4.25 -2.36 11.74
CA ALA A 45 -5.48 -3.02 11.29
C ALA A 45 -6.06 -3.95 12.37
N GLY A 46 -5.18 -4.64 13.11
CA GLY A 46 -5.48 -5.48 14.27
C GLY A 46 -6.30 -4.79 15.37
N GLY A 47 -6.18 -3.46 15.49
CA GLY A 47 -6.93 -2.64 16.45
C GLY A 47 -8.38 -2.37 16.08
N PHE A 48 -8.83 -2.77 14.89
CA PHE A 48 -10.20 -2.55 14.41
C PHE A 48 -11.06 -3.82 14.53
N PRO A 49 -12.38 -3.67 14.74
CA PRO A 49 -13.30 -4.82 14.88
C PRO A 49 -13.46 -5.63 13.58
N TYR A 50 -13.29 -4.99 12.42
CA TYR A 50 -13.30 -5.67 11.12
C TYR A 50 -11.97 -5.50 10.44
N GLN A 51 -11.43 -6.62 9.96
CA GLN A 51 -10.13 -6.70 9.32
C GLN A 51 -10.29 -7.49 8.03
N ILE A 52 -9.53 -7.12 7.01
CA ILE A 52 -9.53 -7.81 5.73
C ILE A 52 -8.10 -7.85 5.19
N GLY A 53 -7.63 -9.06 4.88
CA GLY A 53 -6.37 -9.30 4.19
C GLY A 53 -6.68 -9.94 2.85
N LEU A 54 -6.31 -9.29 1.75
CA LEU A 54 -6.55 -9.77 0.39
C LEU A 54 -5.24 -9.89 -0.39
N THR A 55 -5.20 -10.88 -1.27
CA THR A 55 -4.18 -11.04 -2.30
C THR A 55 -4.86 -11.14 -3.66
N LYS A 56 -4.15 -10.84 -4.76
CA LYS A 56 -4.73 -10.77 -6.11
C LYS A 56 -5.95 -9.84 -6.14
N VAL A 57 -5.76 -8.63 -5.63
CA VAL A 57 -6.84 -7.67 -5.44
C VAL A 57 -7.45 -7.26 -6.77
N VAL A 58 -8.78 -7.23 -6.84
CA VAL A 58 -9.57 -6.69 -7.94
C VAL A 58 -10.29 -5.44 -7.44
N ILE A 59 -10.08 -4.33 -8.14
CA ILE A 59 -10.68 -3.03 -7.82
C ILE A 59 -11.72 -2.72 -8.88
N ILE A 60 -12.99 -2.65 -8.48
CA ILE A 60 -14.10 -2.33 -9.37
C ILE A 60 -14.67 -0.99 -8.95
N PRO A 61 -14.54 0.07 -9.78
CA PRO A 61 -15.08 1.37 -9.44
C PRO A 61 -16.61 1.32 -9.43
N CYS A 62 -17.20 1.92 -8.40
CA CYS A 62 -18.63 2.16 -8.39
C CYS A 62 -18.96 3.30 -9.38
N VAL A 63 -20.00 3.10 -10.18
CA VAL A 63 -20.47 4.03 -11.21
C VAL A 63 -21.97 4.26 -11.07
N PHE A 64 -22.39 5.48 -11.35
CA PHE A 64 -23.79 5.88 -11.29
C PHE A 64 -24.43 5.68 -12.67
N THR A 65 -25.57 4.98 -12.73
CA THR A 65 -26.36 4.90 -13.96
C THR A 65 -27.47 5.94 -13.93
N PRO A 66 -27.52 6.87 -14.91
CA PRO A 66 -28.64 7.79 -15.04
C PRO A 66 -29.92 7.08 -15.54
N PRO A 67 -31.10 7.74 -15.48
CA PRO A 67 -32.37 7.20 -15.98
C PRO A 67 -32.28 6.67 -17.43
N PRO A 68 -33.07 5.65 -17.83
CA PRO A 68 -34.34 5.20 -17.24
C PRO A 68 -34.25 4.05 -16.23
N VAL A 69 -33.05 3.54 -15.95
CA VAL A 69 -32.83 2.35 -15.08
C VAL A 69 -32.94 2.66 -13.57
N GLY A 70 -33.26 3.91 -13.22
CA GLY A 70 -33.28 4.42 -11.84
C GLY A 70 -31.89 4.89 -11.36
N PRO A 71 -31.82 5.82 -10.40
CA PRO A 71 -30.56 6.32 -9.84
C PRO A 71 -29.93 5.27 -8.92
N VAL A 72 -29.26 4.27 -9.52
CA VAL A 72 -28.65 3.16 -8.78
C VAL A 72 -27.13 3.20 -8.95
N CYS A 73 -26.42 2.86 -7.88
CA CYS A 73 -24.98 2.69 -7.90
C CYS A 73 -24.63 1.25 -8.31
N VAL A 74 -23.90 1.10 -9.42
CA VAL A 74 -23.55 -0.19 -10.04
C VAL A 74 -22.03 -0.30 -10.29
N GLY A 75 -21.59 -1.40 -10.90
CA GLY A 75 -20.16 -1.67 -11.20
C GLY A 75 -19.61 -2.79 -10.33
N GLY A 76 -19.32 -2.51 -9.06
CA GLY A 76 -18.90 -3.50 -8.08
C GLY A 76 -20.09 -4.11 -7.34
N LEU A 77 -20.64 -5.21 -7.85
CA LEU A 77 -21.68 -5.96 -7.13
C LEU A 77 -21.03 -6.98 -6.17
N PRO A 78 -21.60 -7.19 -4.97
CA PRO A 78 -22.89 -6.67 -4.49
C PRO A 78 -22.82 -5.35 -3.71
N LEU A 79 -21.64 -4.80 -3.38
CA LEU A 79 -21.54 -3.73 -2.38
C LEU A 79 -21.83 -2.33 -2.92
N CYS A 80 -21.51 -2.00 -4.17
CA CYS A 80 -21.79 -0.66 -4.71
C CYS A 80 -23.28 -0.31 -4.62
N GLY A 81 -24.18 -1.30 -4.69
CA GLY A 81 -25.63 -1.10 -4.55
C GLY A 81 -26.08 -0.64 -3.15
N THR A 82 -25.22 -0.73 -2.13
CA THR A 82 -25.53 -0.22 -0.78
C THR A 82 -25.22 1.26 -0.61
N LEU A 83 -24.59 1.90 -1.60
CA LEU A 83 -24.24 3.33 -1.56
C LEU A 83 -25.35 4.18 -2.17
N ASP A 84 -25.58 5.35 -1.58
CA ASP A 84 -26.42 6.37 -2.19
C ASP A 84 -25.77 6.95 -3.47
N PRO A 85 -26.59 7.51 -4.37
CA PRO A 85 -26.13 8.15 -5.60
C PRO A 85 -25.01 9.18 -5.42
N ALA A 86 -25.03 9.96 -4.33
CA ALA A 86 -24.07 11.03 -4.11
C ALA A 86 -22.69 10.51 -3.73
N ARG A 87 -22.61 9.40 -2.98
CA ARG A 87 -21.35 8.76 -2.60
C ARG A 87 -20.84 7.76 -3.62
N CYS A 88 -21.69 7.25 -4.51
CA CYS A 88 -21.34 6.19 -5.47
C CYS A 88 -19.99 6.41 -6.17
N VAL A 89 -19.77 7.57 -6.77
CA VAL A 89 -18.55 7.85 -7.55
C VAL A 89 -17.28 7.96 -6.72
N LEU A 90 -17.40 8.12 -5.40
CA LEU A 90 -16.26 8.27 -4.48
C LEU A 90 -15.68 6.93 -4.04
N TYR A 91 -16.43 5.83 -4.18
CA TYR A 91 -16.04 4.52 -3.66
C TYR A 91 -15.71 3.52 -4.78
N SER A 92 -15.00 2.47 -4.41
CA SER A 92 -14.75 1.31 -5.26
C SER A 92 -14.86 0.05 -4.41
N GLN A 93 -15.45 -0.99 -4.99
CA GLN A 93 -15.45 -2.31 -4.39
C GLN A 93 -14.09 -2.94 -4.63
N VAL A 94 -13.44 -3.35 -3.55
CA VAL A 94 -12.18 -4.06 -3.58
C VAL A 94 -12.47 -5.49 -3.12
N SER A 95 -12.06 -6.46 -3.91
CA SER A 95 -12.22 -7.90 -3.63
C SER A 95 -10.95 -8.66 -3.96
N GLY A 96 -10.80 -9.90 -3.51
CA GLY A 96 -9.61 -10.69 -3.79
C GLY A 96 -9.62 -12.05 -3.12
N LEU A 97 -8.49 -12.76 -3.24
CA LEU A 97 -8.29 -14.00 -2.50
C LEU A 97 -8.03 -13.69 -1.02
N PRO A 98 -8.78 -14.28 -0.09
CA PRO A 98 -8.59 -14.03 1.33
C PRO A 98 -7.22 -14.55 1.78
N ALA A 99 -6.46 -13.68 2.44
CA ALA A 99 -5.17 -13.97 3.05
C ALA A 99 -5.17 -13.70 4.57
N GLY A 100 -6.30 -13.26 5.13
CA GLY A 100 -6.51 -13.04 6.55
C GLY A 100 -7.75 -12.16 6.83
N GLY A 101 -8.14 -12.04 8.10
CA GLY A 101 -9.29 -11.25 8.51
C GLY A 101 -10.67 -11.89 8.22
N ASN A 102 -11.71 -11.08 8.30
CA ASN A 102 -13.11 -11.48 8.38
C ASN A 102 -13.91 -11.23 7.07
N GLY A 103 -13.24 -11.08 5.93
CA GLY A 103 -13.92 -10.77 4.67
C GLY A 103 -13.11 -11.07 3.41
N ASN A 104 -13.78 -11.04 2.27
CA ASN A 104 -13.19 -11.19 0.93
C ASN A 104 -13.49 -9.99 0.01
N MET A 105 -14.28 -9.03 0.48
CA MET A 105 -14.63 -7.81 -0.24
C MET A 105 -15.06 -6.69 0.72
N ALA A 106 -14.78 -5.44 0.35
CA ALA A 106 -15.26 -4.25 1.05
C ALA A 106 -15.28 -3.03 0.09
N LEU A 107 -15.98 -1.99 0.48
CA LEU A 107 -15.98 -0.68 -0.17
C LEU A 107 -14.93 0.21 0.46
N PHE A 108 -14.13 0.83 -0.39
CA PHE A 108 -13.13 1.80 0.02
C PHE A 108 -13.28 3.08 -0.79
N LEU A 109 -12.95 4.20 -0.15
CA LEU A 109 -12.79 5.47 -0.85
C LEU A 109 -11.72 5.33 -1.93
N LYS A 110 -11.98 5.84 -3.14
CA LYS A 110 -10.98 5.89 -4.23
C LYS A 110 -9.73 6.64 -3.81
N THR A 111 -9.88 7.69 -3.01
CA THR A 111 -8.76 8.44 -2.42
C THR A 111 -7.96 7.60 -1.44
N ALA A 112 -8.60 6.66 -0.73
CA ALA A 112 -7.91 5.76 0.18
C ALA A 112 -7.11 4.69 -0.54
N ILE A 113 -7.70 4.07 -1.55
CA ILE A 113 -7.04 3.16 -2.48
C ILE A 113 -5.80 3.83 -3.10
N ALA A 114 -5.96 5.06 -3.60
CA ALA A 114 -4.88 5.82 -4.22
C ALA A 114 -3.76 6.16 -3.24
N LYS A 115 -4.08 6.63 -2.02
CA LYS A 115 -3.06 6.94 -1.01
C LYS A 115 -2.30 5.70 -0.54
N ALA A 116 -2.94 4.55 -0.48
CA ALA A 116 -2.26 3.30 -0.15
C ALA A 116 -1.54 2.67 -1.34
N GLY A 117 -1.60 3.26 -2.53
CA GLY A 117 -0.95 2.72 -3.73
C GLY A 117 -1.43 1.31 -4.11
N LEU A 118 -2.69 0.99 -3.82
CA LEU A 118 -3.27 -0.31 -4.14
C LEU A 118 -3.52 -0.42 -5.64
N THR A 119 -2.98 -1.49 -6.23
CA THR A 119 -3.10 -1.80 -7.66
C THR A 119 -3.85 -3.12 -7.88
N PRO A 120 -4.51 -3.30 -9.04
CA PRO A 120 -5.07 -4.59 -9.42
C PRO A 120 -3.99 -5.68 -9.43
N GLY A 121 -4.28 -6.85 -8.88
CA GLY A 121 -3.34 -7.95 -8.68
C GLY A 121 -2.49 -7.85 -7.42
N GLY A 122 -2.49 -6.70 -6.74
CA GLY A 122 -1.73 -6.45 -5.52
C GLY A 122 -2.26 -7.18 -4.28
N GLN A 123 -1.66 -6.85 -3.14
CA GLN A 123 -2.10 -7.29 -1.82
C GLN A 123 -2.64 -6.09 -1.03
N LEU A 124 -3.57 -6.34 -0.14
CA LEU A 124 -4.23 -5.35 0.70
C LEU A 124 -4.33 -5.89 2.12
N ILE A 125 -4.05 -5.04 3.10
CA ILE A 125 -4.50 -5.23 4.48
C ILE A 125 -5.29 -3.99 4.85
N ALA A 126 -6.51 -4.18 5.34
CA ALA A 126 -7.29 -3.09 5.88
C ALA A 126 -7.98 -3.47 7.19
N GLY A 127 -8.20 -2.46 8.02
CA GLY A 127 -9.00 -2.55 9.24
C GLY A 127 -9.97 -1.38 9.27
N GLY A 128 -11.19 -1.62 9.74
CA GLY A 128 -12.21 -0.58 9.85
C GLY A 128 -13.36 -0.93 10.79
N MET A 129 -14.27 0.03 11.00
CA MET A 129 -15.41 -0.14 11.89
C MET A 129 -16.59 -0.91 11.28
N SER A 130 -16.61 -1.08 9.97
CA SER A 130 -17.67 -1.79 9.25
C SER A 130 -17.09 -2.84 8.28
N PRO A 131 -17.73 -4.02 8.15
CA PRO A 131 -17.29 -5.06 7.22
C PRO A 131 -17.57 -4.68 5.75
N VAL A 132 -18.48 -3.74 5.51
CA VAL A 132 -18.88 -3.31 4.17
C VAL A 132 -18.18 -2.02 3.77
N LEU A 133 -18.12 -1.04 4.66
CA LEU A 133 -17.59 0.29 4.39
C LEU A 133 -16.34 0.53 5.24
N MET A 134 -15.16 0.39 4.64
CA MET A 134 -13.88 0.53 5.34
C MET A 134 -13.25 1.90 5.09
N ASP A 135 -14.04 2.96 5.23
CA ASP A 135 -13.57 4.35 5.11
C ASP A 135 -12.90 4.89 6.38
N SER A 136 -13.21 4.30 7.52
CA SER A 136 -12.76 4.69 8.84
C SER A 136 -11.83 3.62 9.40
N GLY A 137 -10.53 3.74 9.10
CA GLY A 137 -9.48 2.88 9.64
C GLY A 137 -8.17 2.86 8.84
N VAL A 138 -7.50 1.72 8.75
CA VAL A 138 -6.15 1.63 8.14
C VAL A 138 -6.25 0.84 6.85
N LEU A 139 -5.53 1.27 5.80
CA LEU A 139 -5.41 0.54 4.54
C LEU A 139 -3.97 0.58 4.06
N ALA A 140 -3.35 -0.60 3.99
CA ALA A 140 -2.02 -0.81 3.43
C ALA A 140 -2.09 -1.71 2.21
N SER A 141 -1.19 -1.48 1.26
CA SER A 141 -1.07 -2.33 0.08
C SER A 141 0.37 -2.72 -0.24
N ALA A 142 0.52 -3.97 -0.68
CA ALA A 142 1.71 -4.46 -1.37
C ALA A 142 1.35 -4.62 -2.85
N GLY A 143 1.45 -3.54 -3.61
CA GLY A 143 1.08 -3.51 -5.03
C GLY A 143 1.81 -2.45 -5.86
N GLY A 144 2.63 -1.61 -5.22
CA GLY A 144 3.53 -0.66 -5.86
C GLY A 144 2.84 0.33 -6.80
N CYS A 145 2.46 1.50 -6.28
CA CYS A 145 2.29 2.67 -7.13
C CYS A 145 3.62 3.45 -7.16
N SER A 146 4.39 3.29 -8.24
CA SER A 146 5.55 4.14 -8.53
C SER A 146 5.06 5.54 -8.92
N GLY A 147 4.77 6.38 -7.92
CA GLY A 147 4.34 7.78 -8.13
C GLY A 147 3.08 8.24 -7.37
N CYS A 148 2.50 7.46 -6.46
CA CYS A 148 1.31 7.88 -5.70
C CYS A 148 1.59 8.86 -4.55
N LEU A 149 2.86 9.22 -4.31
CA LEU A 149 3.19 10.29 -3.38
C LEU A 149 2.94 11.66 -4.02
N GLY A 150 1.77 12.21 -3.76
CA GLY A 150 1.53 13.65 -3.92
C GLY A 150 2.60 14.44 -3.15
N LYS A 151 3.36 15.28 -3.88
CA LYS A 151 4.29 16.28 -3.35
C LYS A 151 5.35 15.73 -2.36
N ALA A 152 5.99 14.63 -2.72
CA ALA A 152 7.14 14.09 -1.97
C ALA A 152 8.45 14.85 -2.31
N ASN A 153 9.30 15.07 -1.30
CA ASN A 153 10.62 15.68 -1.46
C ASN A 153 11.57 14.74 -2.23
N PHE A 154 12.70 15.25 -2.75
CA PHE A 154 13.66 14.46 -3.53
C PHE A 154 14.16 13.21 -2.79
N LYS A 155 14.26 13.26 -1.45
CA LYS A 155 14.59 12.10 -0.61
C LYS A 155 13.54 11.00 -0.71
N ASP A 156 12.27 11.36 -0.69
CA ASP A 156 11.15 10.41 -0.75
C ASP A 156 11.12 9.71 -2.11
N LYS A 157 11.46 10.41 -3.20
CA LYS A 157 11.59 9.82 -4.56
C LYS A 157 12.71 8.77 -4.68
N VAL A 158 13.79 8.90 -3.91
CA VAL A 158 14.90 7.93 -3.92
C VAL A 158 14.53 6.69 -3.12
N PHE A 159 13.75 6.84 -2.04
CA PHE A 159 13.22 5.72 -1.26
C PHE A 159 12.01 5.05 -1.92
N ASP A 160 11.25 5.75 -2.77
CA ASP A 160 10.11 5.20 -3.52
C ASP A 160 10.47 4.05 -4.46
N TRP A 161 11.68 4.04 -5.04
CA TRP A 161 12.15 2.91 -5.84
C TRP A 161 12.42 1.65 -5.00
N LEU A 162 12.55 1.82 -3.67
CA LEU A 162 12.85 0.76 -2.71
C LEU A 162 11.63 0.30 -1.90
N ASP A 163 10.52 1.05 -1.91
CA ASP A 163 9.33 0.76 -1.13
C ASP A 163 8.43 -0.27 -1.84
N LYS A 164 8.50 -1.53 -1.39
CA LYS A 164 7.63 -2.61 -1.87
C LYS A 164 6.20 -2.52 -1.32
N TYR A 165 5.98 -1.71 -0.29
CA TYR A 165 4.72 -1.58 0.44
C TYR A 165 4.39 -0.11 0.68
N ILE A 166 3.14 0.28 0.42
CA ILE A 166 2.63 1.62 0.68
C ILE A 166 1.52 1.51 1.73
N ILE A 167 1.63 2.29 2.81
CA ILE A 167 0.70 2.26 3.94
C ILE A 167 0.01 3.62 4.03
N ALA A 168 -1.32 3.63 4.02
CA ALA A 168 -2.10 4.81 4.29
C ALA A 168 -3.01 4.59 5.51
N GLY A 169 -2.91 5.49 6.48
CA GLY A 169 -3.87 5.57 7.59
C GLY A 169 -4.98 6.56 7.25
N PHE A 170 -6.23 6.20 7.57
CA PHE A 170 -7.39 7.05 7.40
C PHE A 170 -8.03 7.27 8.77
N LYS A 171 -8.26 8.54 9.12
CA LYS A 171 -8.99 8.94 10.33
C LYS A 171 -10.35 9.43 9.91
#